data_AF-A0A925HSB4-F1
#
_entry.id   AF-A0A925HSB4-F1
#
_cell.length_a   1.000
_cell.length_b   1.000
_cell.length_c   1.000
_cell.angle_alpha   90.00
_cell.angle_beta   90.00
_cell.angle_gamma   90.00
#
_symmetry.space_group_name_H-M   'P 1'
#
loop_
_entity.id
_entity.type
_entity.pdbx_description
1 polymer ?
#
loop_
_entity_poly.entity_id
_entity_poly.type
_entity_poly.pdbx_seq_one_letter_code
_entity_poly.pdbx_strand_id
1 'polypeptide(L)'
;MRHLTILVALAGVFALPVAAQQKPAALSGTVRDSTGQPLTRVDVSYRDVRTQSDANGYFRLAPVPLGRISVRFARDGVQLGIVEANVTADTASDVQVDVLGDRSEPRSLRGMVVDSAGTPVRDANIDVVTAFVDSRTDSLGQFVFRDLPPRRHIVRVRRVGYAPTYLSADLTDSTSARVRIVVRQFAGQNLGLVVVNAKRGSARMQGFLSRAEKGNGWGKFLTEENIEARHAIRTSDLFLALPGVRVNRNAFGSGTLTGRSGCRLAVFINGFPAPQRSSGGIDDLVNPMDLAGVEVYNGIGGVPAELTGAGGNNCGTVGLWTK
;
A
#
# COMPACT_ATOMS: atom_id res chain seq x y z
N MET A 1 -25.97 -1.88 84.87
CA MET A 1 -26.77 -1.81 83.62
C MET A 1 -26.29 -0.57 82.87
N ARG A 2 -25.83 -0.54 81.61
CA ARG A 2 -25.59 -1.46 80.49
C ARG A 2 -24.56 -0.70 79.61
N HIS A 3 -23.48 -1.34 79.19
CA HIS A 3 -22.53 -0.75 78.23
C HIS A 3 -23.13 -0.79 76.81
N LEU A 4 -23.13 0.34 76.10
CA LEU A 4 -23.61 0.45 74.72
C LEU A 4 -22.40 0.51 73.78
N THR A 5 -22.12 -0.60 73.11
CA THR A 5 -21.04 -0.72 72.12
C THR A 5 -21.59 -0.28 70.76
N ILE A 6 -21.05 0.80 70.18
CA ILE A 6 -21.41 1.26 68.84
C ILE A 6 -20.54 0.50 67.83
N LEU A 7 -21.17 -0.39 67.06
CA LEU A 7 -20.57 -1.05 65.90
C LEU A 7 -20.72 -0.14 64.67
N VAL A 8 -19.62 0.42 64.18
CA VAL A 8 -19.57 1.09 62.88
C VAL A 8 -19.42 0.01 61.80
N ALA A 9 -20.50 -0.26 61.06
CA ALA A 9 -20.46 -1.14 59.90
C ALA A 9 -19.94 -0.34 58.69
N LEU A 10 -18.72 -0.64 58.25
CA LEU A 10 -18.12 -0.10 57.03
C LEU A 10 -18.75 -0.82 55.82
N ALA A 11 -19.72 -0.18 55.15
CA ALA A 11 -20.30 -0.69 53.92
C ALA A 11 -19.30 -0.50 52.76
N GLY A 12 -18.51 -1.52 52.46
CA GLY A 12 -17.68 -1.58 51.26
C GLY A 12 -18.55 -1.69 50.01
N VAL A 13 -18.62 -0.62 49.22
CA VAL A 13 -19.24 -0.64 47.90
C VAL A 13 -18.31 -1.39 46.94
N PHE A 14 -18.58 -2.67 46.70
CA PHE A 14 -17.98 -3.41 45.60
C PHE A 14 -18.61 -2.90 44.30
N ALA A 15 -17.90 -2.02 43.59
CA ALA A 15 -18.22 -1.69 42.21
C ALA A 15 -17.89 -2.92 41.33
N LEU A 16 -18.90 -3.69 40.94
CA LEU A 16 -18.76 -4.68 39.88
C LEU A 16 -18.37 -3.94 38.59
N PRO A 17 -17.38 -4.43 37.82
CA PRO A 17 -17.11 -3.86 36.51
C PRO A 17 -18.35 -4.10 35.65
N VAL A 18 -19.02 -3.02 35.25
CA VAL A 18 -20.08 -3.07 34.25
C VAL A 18 -19.43 -3.52 32.94
N ALA A 19 -19.56 -4.79 32.61
CA ALA A 19 -19.31 -5.27 31.26
C ALA A 19 -20.40 -4.65 30.37
N ALA A 20 -20.07 -3.53 29.73
CA ALA A 20 -20.96 -2.88 28.78
C ALA A 20 -21.22 -3.85 27.62
N GLN A 21 -22.39 -4.47 27.58
CA GLN A 21 -22.79 -5.35 26.48
C GLN A 21 -23.02 -4.48 25.24
N GLN A 22 -22.00 -4.41 24.39
CA GLN A 22 -22.00 -3.58 23.20
C GLN A 22 -23.10 -4.07 22.24
N LYS A 23 -24.09 -3.21 21.96
CA LYS A 23 -25.22 -3.55 21.08
C LYS A 23 -24.69 -4.00 19.71
N PRO A 24 -25.08 -5.19 19.21
CA PRO A 24 -24.60 -5.66 17.91
C PRO A 24 -25.01 -4.69 16.80
N ALA A 25 -24.06 -4.35 15.94
CA ALA A 25 -24.25 -3.46 14.80
C ALA A 25 -24.38 -4.26 13.49
N ALA A 26 -24.64 -3.56 12.39
CA ALA A 26 -24.66 -4.12 11.05
C ALA A 26 -23.66 -3.37 10.18
N LEU A 27 -23.00 -4.07 9.26
CA LEU A 27 -22.21 -3.48 8.19
C LEU A 27 -22.96 -3.68 6.87
N SER A 28 -23.34 -2.59 6.23
CA SER A 28 -24.00 -2.62 4.91
C SER A 28 -23.10 -1.99 3.85
N GLY A 29 -23.14 -2.50 2.63
CA GLY A 29 -22.34 -1.96 1.53
C GLY A 29 -22.74 -2.52 0.18
N THR A 30 -22.07 -2.05 -0.88
CA THR A 30 -22.17 -2.64 -2.22
C THR A 30 -20.83 -3.22 -2.62
N VAL A 31 -20.86 -4.35 -3.33
CA VAL A 31 -19.72 -5.01 -3.94
C VAL A 31 -19.75 -4.72 -5.44
N ARG A 32 -18.69 -4.13 -5.98
CA ARG A 32 -18.56 -3.76 -7.41
C ARG A 32 -17.24 -4.26 -7.98
N ASP A 33 -17.21 -4.59 -9.26
CA ASP A 33 -15.97 -4.94 -9.97
C ASP A 33 -15.13 -3.71 -10.35
N SER A 34 -13.99 -3.96 -11.00
CA SER A 34 -13.06 -2.91 -11.45
C SER A 34 -13.65 -1.96 -12.50
N THR A 35 -14.78 -2.31 -13.12
CA THR A 35 -15.53 -1.49 -14.07
C THR A 35 -16.69 -0.73 -13.40
N GLY A 36 -16.87 -0.89 -12.09
CA GLY A 36 -17.95 -0.29 -11.31
C GLY A 36 -19.27 -1.04 -11.37
N GLN A 37 -19.34 -2.21 -12.02
CA GLN A 37 -20.55 -3.02 -12.11
C GLN A 37 -20.80 -3.79 -10.82
N PRO A 38 -22.05 -3.92 -10.37
CA PRO A 38 -22.37 -4.66 -9.16
C PRO A 38 -22.06 -6.15 -9.28
N LEU A 39 -21.56 -6.71 -8.19
CA LEU A 39 -21.12 -8.10 -8.08
C LEU A 39 -22.06 -8.88 -7.17
N THR A 40 -22.88 -9.76 -7.74
CA THR A 40 -23.83 -10.63 -7.01
C THR A 40 -23.19 -11.93 -6.50
N ARG A 41 -23.77 -12.58 -5.47
CA ARG A 41 -23.29 -13.85 -4.91
C ARG A 41 -21.84 -13.79 -4.42
N VAL A 42 -21.42 -12.65 -3.88
CA VAL A 42 -20.14 -12.56 -3.15
C VAL A 42 -20.41 -12.94 -1.71
N ASP A 43 -19.74 -13.97 -1.22
CA ASP A 43 -19.70 -14.32 0.20
C ASP A 43 -18.95 -13.24 0.96
N VAL A 44 -19.67 -12.52 1.82
CA VAL A 44 -19.13 -11.49 2.71
C VAL A 44 -19.12 -12.06 4.11
N SER A 45 -17.95 -12.11 4.75
CA SER A 45 -17.79 -12.81 6.04
C SER A 45 -16.89 -12.09 7.03
N TYR A 46 -17.27 -12.13 8.30
CA TYR A 46 -16.47 -11.74 9.45
C TYR A 46 -16.59 -12.85 10.49
N ARG A 47 -15.48 -13.56 10.77
CA ARG A 47 -15.51 -14.77 11.60
C ARG A 47 -16.60 -15.74 11.11
N ASP A 48 -17.53 -16.12 11.98
CA ASP A 48 -18.64 -17.04 11.67
C ASP A 48 -19.87 -16.35 11.06
N VAL A 49 -19.87 -15.01 11.04
CA VAL A 49 -20.96 -14.21 10.48
C VAL A 49 -20.75 -14.09 8.98
N ARG A 50 -21.75 -14.46 8.20
CA ARG A 50 -21.70 -14.48 6.74
C ARG A 50 -23.00 -13.98 6.12
N THR A 51 -22.87 -13.36 4.97
CA THR A 51 -23.99 -12.95 4.10
C THR A 51 -23.54 -13.06 2.65
N GLN A 52 -24.46 -12.90 1.70
CA GLN A 52 -24.14 -12.82 0.27
C GLN A 52 -24.63 -11.50 -0.30
N SER A 53 -23.90 -10.96 -1.27
CA SER A 53 -24.36 -9.81 -2.03
C SER A 53 -25.51 -10.15 -2.98
N ASP A 54 -26.49 -9.25 -3.09
CA ASP A 54 -27.67 -9.39 -3.94
C ASP A 54 -27.38 -9.09 -5.43
N ALA A 55 -28.42 -9.04 -6.28
CA ALA A 55 -28.28 -8.74 -7.71
C ALA A 55 -27.70 -7.34 -8.00
N ASN A 56 -27.88 -6.39 -7.09
CA ASN A 56 -27.34 -5.02 -7.16
C ASN A 56 -25.98 -4.91 -6.44
N GLY A 57 -25.39 -6.04 -6.04
CA GLY A 57 -24.14 -6.10 -5.29
C GLY A 57 -24.27 -5.65 -3.84
N TYR A 58 -25.47 -5.34 -3.35
CA TYR A 58 -25.68 -4.89 -1.99
C TYR A 58 -25.57 -6.06 -1.00
N PHE A 59 -24.90 -5.84 0.13
CA PHE A 59 -24.82 -6.80 1.22
C PHE A 59 -25.15 -6.13 2.55
N ARG A 60 -25.63 -6.93 3.50
CA ARG A 60 -25.79 -6.55 4.91
C ARG A 60 -25.27 -7.66 5.81
N LEU A 61 -24.15 -7.39 6.47
CA LEU A 61 -23.45 -8.30 7.39
C LEU A 61 -23.78 -7.92 8.84
N ALA A 62 -24.56 -8.78 9.50
CA ALA A 62 -24.96 -8.58 10.89
C ALA A 62 -25.15 -9.94 11.58
N PRO A 63 -24.90 -10.05 12.89
CA PRO A 63 -24.38 -9.02 13.79
C PRO A 63 -22.86 -8.84 13.64
N VAL A 64 -22.34 -7.62 13.81
CA VAL A 64 -20.89 -7.35 13.89
C VAL A 64 -20.59 -6.43 15.08
N PRO A 65 -19.40 -6.53 15.70
CA PRO A 65 -19.02 -5.64 16.80
C PRO A 65 -18.78 -4.22 16.30
N LEU A 66 -18.97 -3.24 17.18
CA LEU A 66 -18.48 -1.89 16.96
C LEU A 66 -16.94 -1.87 16.95
N GLY A 67 -16.37 -0.96 16.18
CA GLY A 67 -14.93 -0.81 16.00
C GLY A 67 -14.43 -1.45 14.70
N ARG A 68 -13.11 -1.60 14.61
CA ARG A 68 -12.45 -2.09 13.40
C ARG A 68 -12.62 -3.61 13.27
N ILE A 69 -13.15 -4.04 12.14
CA ILE A 69 -13.28 -5.45 11.76
C ILE A 69 -12.67 -5.71 10.39
N SER A 70 -12.16 -6.92 10.15
CA SER A 70 -11.67 -7.37 8.84
C SER A 70 -12.71 -8.29 8.19
N VAL A 71 -13.24 -7.85 7.06
CA VAL A 71 -14.31 -8.53 6.32
C VAL A 71 -13.72 -9.18 5.08
N ARG A 72 -13.92 -10.48 4.95
CA ARG A 72 -13.45 -11.29 3.81
C ARG A 72 -14.55 -11.38 2.76
N PHE A 73 -14.16 -11.17 1.52
CA PHE A 73 -15.00 -11.30 0.33
C PHE A 73 -14.50 -12.47 -0.50
N ALA A 74 -15.39 -13.39 -0.85
CA ALA A 74 -15.08 -14.53 -1.69
C ALA A 74 -16.22 -14.83 -2.65
N ARG A 75 -15.93 -15.52 -3.74
CA ARG A 75 -16.95 -16.06 -4.64
C ARG A 75 -16.45 -17.38 -5.20
N ASP A 76 -17.31 -18.39 -5.24
CA ASP A 76 -17.01 -19.71 -5.81
C ASP A 76 -15.71 -20.33 -5.22
N GLY A 77 -15.48 -20.11 -3.92
CA GLY A 77 -14.28 -20.60 -3.21
C GLY A 77 -13.02 -19.76 -3.37
N VAL A 78 -13.02 -18.73 -4.24
CA VAL A 78 -11.87 -17.84 -4.46
C VAL A 78 -12.00 -16.59 -3.59
N GLN A 79 -10.94 -16.24 -2.85
CA GLN A 79 -10.89 -15.00 -2.08
C GLN A 79 -10.67 -13.80 -3.01
N LEU A 80 -11.64 -12.90 -3.05
CA LEU A 80 -11.58 -11.66 -3.84
C LEU A 80 -10.84 -10.55 -3.07
N GLY A 81 -10.88 -10.59 -1.73
CA GLY A 81 -10.13 -9.65 -0.90
C GLY A 81 -10.54 -9.66 0.56
N ILE A 82 -9.84 -8.87 1.36
CA ILE A 82 -10.18 -8.57 2.76
C ILE A 82 -10.20 -7.05 2.92
N VAL A 83 -11.25 -6.53 3.55
CA VAL A 83 -11.45 -5.09 3.77
C VAL A 83 -11.60 -4.82 5.25
N GLU A 84 -10.85 -3.85 5.77
CA GLU A 84 -11.07 -3.35 7.12
C GLU A 84 -12.20 -2.32 7.13
N ALA A 85 -13.25 -2.58 7.90
CA ALA A 85 -14.35 -1.65 8.11
C ALA A 85 -14.32 -1.15 9.56
N ASN A 86 -14.62 0.13 9.78
CA ASN A 86 -14.82 0.67 11.13
C ASN A 86 -16.32 0.83 11.38
N VAL A 87 -16.88 -0.07 12.19
CA VAL A 87 -18.32 -0.13 12.47
C VAL A 87 -18.65 0.78 13.65
N THR A 88 -19.44 1.82 13.42
CA THR A 88 -19.99 2.70 14.46
C THR A 88 -21.47 2.40 14.70
N ALA A 89 -22.04 2.92 15.79
CA ALA A 89 -23.45 2.71 16.13
C ALA A 89 -24.42 3.22 15.04
N ASP A 90 -23.96 4.15 14.20
CA ASP A 90 -24.73 4.80 13.13
C ASP A 90 -24.39 4.25 11.73
N THR A 91 -23.52 3.23 11.61
CA THR A 91 -23.11 2.68 10.30
C THR A 91 -24.17 1.76 9.69
N ALA A 92 -25.42 2.24 9.59
CA ALA A 92 -26.48 1.50 8.93
C ALA A 92 -26.49 1.67 7.39
N SER A 93 -25.79 2.67 6.82
CA SER A 93 -26.20 3.15 5.48
C SER A 93 -25.17 3.27 4.37
N ASP A 94 -23.84 3.31 4.54
CA ASP A 94 -22.98 3.66 3.38
C ASP A 94 -21.49 3.25 3.43
N VAL A 95 -21.18 1.99 3.76
CA VAL A 95 -19.82 1.49 3.47
C VAL A 95 -19.77 1.01 2.02
N GLN A 96 -19.36 1.88 1.10
CA GLN A 96 -19.03 1.44 -0.25
C GLN A 96 -17.74 0.62 -0.22
N VAL A 97 -17.83 -0.66 -0.61
CA VAL A 97 -16.70 -1.57 -0.64
C VAL A 97 -16.44 -1.98 -2.08
N ASP A 98 -15.49 -1.30 -2.72
CA ASP A 98 -14.96 -1.73 -4.02
C ASP A 98 -14.12 -2.99 -3.82
N VAL A 99 -14.77 -4.15 -3.79
CA VAL A 99 -14.08 -5.43 -3.84
C VAL A 99 -13.64 -5.62 -5.28
N LEU A 100 -12.35 -5.50 -5.53
CA LEU A 100 -11.72 -5.86 -6.80
C LEU A 100 -11.84 -7.39 -7.04
N GLY A 101 -13.06 -7.88 -7.21
CA GLY A 101 -13.38 -9.23 -7.63
C GLY A 101 -13.32 -9.25 -9.14
N ASP A 102 -12.10 -9.33 -9.67
CA ASP A 102 -11.93 -9.36 -11.11
C ASP A 102 -12.56 -10.64 -11.67
N ARG A 103 -13.53 -10.47 -12.58
CA ARG A 103 -13.93 -11.50 -13.54
C ARG A 103 -12.88 -11.66 -14.65
N SER A 104 -11.76 -10.96 -14.57
CA SER A 104 -10.63 -11.19 -15.47
C SER A 104 -9.99 -12.54 -15.21
N GLU A 105 -9.76 -13.24 -16.32
CA GLU A 105 -8.82 -14.35 -16.40
C GLU A 105 -7.52 -14.02 -15.64
N PRO A 106 -7.09 -14.88 -14.70
CA PRO A 106 -5.87 -14.66 -13.93
C PRO A 106 -4.67 -14.45 -14.84
N ARG A 107 -3.83 -13.47 -14.52
CA ARG A 107 -2.61 -13.18 -15.27
C ARG A 107 -1.43 -13.92 -14.68
N SER A 108 -0.47 -14.28 -15.53
CA SER A 108 0.81 -14.84 -15.08
C SER A 108 1.98 -13.94 -15.45
N LEU A 109 2.93 -13.82 -14.54
CA LEU A 109 4.21 -13.14 -14.79
C LEU A 109 5.32 -14.17 -14.63
N ARG A 110 6.09 -14.38 -15.70
CA ARG A 110 7.27 -15.25 -15.70
C ARG A 110 8.50 -14.40 -15.97
N GLY A 111 9.64 -14.79 -15.42
CA GLY A 111 10.85 -14.09 -15.76
C GLY A 111 12.12 -14.77 -15.33
N MET A 112 13.22 -14.12 -15.69
CA MET A 112 14.57 -14.50 -15.30
C MET A 112 15.30 -13.26 -14.79
N VAL A 113 15.99 -13.41 -13.66
CA VAL A 113 16.86 -12.40 -13.10
C VAL A 113 18.30 -12.77 -13.43
N VAL A 114 19.03 -11.80 -13.98
CA VAL A 114 20.47 -11.93 -14.26
C VAL A 114 21.23 -10.73 -13.72
N ASP A 115 22.55 -10.86 -13.57
CA ASP A 115 23.42 -9.73 -13.32
C ASP A 115 23.82 -9.00 -14.62
N SER A 116 24.64 -7.95 -14.50
CA SER A 116 25.15 -7.18 -15.62
C SER A 116 26.04 -7.95 -16.59
N ALA A 117 26.63 -9.08 -16.16
CA ALA A 117 27.37 -10.00 -17.02
C ALA A 117 26.45 -11.03 -17.70
N GLY A 118 25.16 -11.04 -17.36
CA GLY A 118 24.18 -11.99 -17.89
C GLY A 118 24.09 -13.29 -17.10
N THR A 119 24.81 -13.41 -15.98
CA THR A 119 24.78 -14.60 -15.12
C THR A 119 23.44 -14.68 -14.39
N PRO A 120 22.76 -15.85 -14.36
CA PRO A 120 21.54 -16.02 -13.58
C PRO A 120 21.74 -15.75 -12.09
N VAL A 121 20.82 -15.00 -11.50
CA VAL A 121 20.88 -14.66 -10.07
C VAL A 121 19.90 -15.55 -9.31
N ARG A 122 20.45 -16.51 -8.57
CA ARG A 122 19.71 -17.41 -7.69
C ARG A 122 19.35 -16.73 -6.36
N ASP A 123 18.25 -17.18 -5.76
CA ASP A 123 17.81 -16.79 -4.42
C ASP A 123 17.50 -15.29 -4.29
N ALA A 124 17.16 -14.63 -5.40
CA ALA A 124 16.63 -13.27 -5.37
C ALA A 124 15.17 -13.29 -4.95
N ASN A 125 14.81 -12.47 -3.97
CA ASN A 125 13.43 -12.21 -3.59
C ASN A 125 12.78 -11.31 -4.63
N ILE A 126 11.64 -11.73 -5.16
CA ILE A 126 10.82 -11.00 -6.11
C ILE A 126 9.52 -10.66 -5.39
N ASP A 127 9.23 -9.38 -5.19
CA ASP A 127 7.99 -8.91 -4.58
C ASP A 127 7.13 -8.27 -5.67
N VAL A 128 5.89 -8.73 -5.88
CA VAL A 128 4.87 -7.97 -6.62
C VAL A 128 4.21 -7.02 -5.63
N VAL A 129 4.85 -5.86 -5.43
CA VAL A 129 4.52 -4.89 -4.37
C VAL A 129 3.04 -4.52 -4.37
N THR A 130 2.46 -4.33 -5.56
CA THR A 130 1.04 -3.92 -5.67
C THR A 130 0.04 -5.07 -5.44
N ALA A 131 0.50 -6.32 -5.47
CA ALA A 131 -0.31 -7.53 -5.21
C ALA A 131 0.00 -8.20 -3.88
N PHE A 132 1.08 -7.80 -3.19
CA PHE A 132 1.50 -8.35 -1.89
C PHE A 132 1.77 -9.86 -1.94
N VAL A 133 2.33 -10.32 -3.06
CA VAL A 133 2.83 -11.69 -3.23
C VAL A 133 4.30 -11.65 -3.54
N ASP A 134 5.04 -12.67 -3.07
CA ASP A 134 6.46 -12.81 -3.34
C ASP A 134 6.82 -14.22 -3.83
N SER A 135 7.99 -14.31 -4.45
CA SER A 135 8.59 -15.56 -4.91
C SER A 135 10.10 -15.41 -4.85
N ARG A 136 10.81 -16.53 -4.97
CA ARG A 136 12.27 -16.57 -5.04
C ARG A 136 12.73 -17.11 -6.39
N THR A 137 13.84 -16.59 -6.91
CA THR A 137 14.45 -17.15 -8.13
C THR A 137 15.13 -18.49 -7.85
N ASP A 138 14.97 -19.42 -8.79
CA ASP A 138 15.66 -20.72 -8.75
C ASP A 138 17.14 -20.62 -9.17
N SER A 139 17.81 -21.76 -9.32
CA SER A 139 19.23 -21.84 -9.74
C SER A 139 19.49 -21.33 -11.15
N LEU A 140 18.45 -21.27 -12.00
CA LEU A 140 18.50 -20.70 -13.35
C LEU A 140 18.05 -19.23 -13.35
N GLY A 141 17.88 -18.61 -12.18
CA GLY A 141 17.42 -17.25 -12.02
C GLY A 141 15.94 -17.06 -12.36
N GLN A 142 15.17 -18.14 -12.56
CA GLN A 142 13.79 -18.07 -13.04
C GLN A 142 12.80 -17.88 -11.89
N PHE A 143 11.68 -17.21 -12.17
CA PHE A 143 10.55 -17.06 -11.26
C PHE A 143 9.21 -17.11 -12.00
N VAL A 144 8.13 -17.39 -11.26
CA VAL A 144 6.76 -17.33 -11.77
C VAL A 144 5.79 -16.82 -10.70
N PHE A 145 4.91 -15.93 -11.12
CA PHE A 145 3.67 -15.59 -10.42
C PHE A 145 2.49 -16.04 -11.26
N ARG A 146 1.49 -16.60 -10.58
CA ARG A 146 0.19 -16.96 -11.14
C ARG A 146 -0.87 -16.11 -10.45
N ASP A 147 -2.04 -16.03 -11.06
CA ASP A 147 -3.22 -15.41 -10.44
C ASP A 147 -3.02 -13.94 -10.05
N LEU A 148 -2.25 -13.21 -10.87
CA LEU A 148 -2.12 -11.77 -10.75
C LEU A 148 -3.34 -11.08 -11.38
N PRO A 149 -3.87 -10.01 -10.77
CA PRO A 149 -4.92 -9.20 -11.39
C PRO A 149 -4.47 -8.57 -12.73
N PRO A 150 -5.37 -8.32 -13.69
CA PRO A 150 -5.11 -7.70 -15.00
C PRO A 150 -4.82 -6.21 -14.92
N ARG A 151 -3.72 -5.86 -14.28
CA ARG A 151 -3.32 -4.47 -14.11
C ARG A 151 -1.82 -4.33 -14.21
N ARG A 152 -1.39 -3.08 -14.17
CA ARG A 152 0.02 -2.77 -14.00
C ARG A 152 0.49 -3.10 -12.59
N HIS A 153 1.57 -3.85 -12.50
CA HIS A 153 2.20 -4.27 -11.27
C HIS A 153 3.59 -3.67 -11.11
N ILE A 154 3.93 -3.26 -9.89
CA ILE A 154 5.30 -2.92 -9.53
C ILE A 154 5.96 -4.18 -9.01
N VAL A 155 7.05 -4.57 -9.64
CA VAL A 155 7.88 -5.71 -9.25
C VAL A 155 9.19 -5.18 -8.68
N ARG A 156 9.51 -5.62 -7.46
CA ARG A 156 10.76 -5.29 -6.77
C ARG A 156 11.61 -6.55 -6.66
N VAL A 157 12.87 -6.45 -7.06
CA VAL A 157 13.85 -7.53 -6.95
C VAL A 157 14.89 -7.16 -5.91
N ARG A 158 15.12 -8.05 -4.94
CA ARG A 158 16.10 -7.88 -3.85
C ARG A 158 16.99 -9.11 -3.74
N ARG A 159 18.31 -8.89 -3.67
CA ARG A 159 19.31 -9.92 -3.39
C ARG A 159 20.50 -9.30 -2.69
N VAL A 160 21.01 -9.94 -1.64
CA VAL A 160 22.25 -9.47 -0.97
C VAL A 160 23.37 -9.37 -1.99
N GLY A 161 24.10 -8.24 -1.97
CA GLY A 161 25.16 -7.92 -2.92
C GLY A 161 24.69 -7.22 -4.20
N TYR A 162 23.39 -6.96 -4.36
CA TYR A 162 22.81 -6.27 -5.50
C TYR A 162 21.95 -5.08 -5.05
N ALA A 163 21.94 -4.02 -5.86
CA ALA A 163 21.03 -2.90 -5.67
C ALA A 163 19.57 -3.33 -5.96
N PRO A 164 18.60 -2.97 -5.10
CA PRO A 164 17.19 -3.24 -5.36
C PRO A 164 16.76 -2.69 -6.71
N THR A 165 16.02 -3.48 -7.47
CA THR A 165 15.56 -3.09 -8.82
C THR A 165 14.04 -3.07 -8.85
N TYR A 166 13.47 -1.94 -9.27
CA TYR A 166 12.03 -1.74 -9.42
C TYR A 166 11.67 -1.65 -10.90
N LEU A 167 10.64 -2.38 -11.31
CA LEU A 167 10.11 -2.33 -12.67
C LEU A 167 8.58 -2.40 -12.67
N SER A 168 8.00 -2.01 -13.80
CA SER A 168 6.58 -2.17 -14.06
C SER A 168 6.36 -3.35 -14.99
N ALA A 169 5.47 -4.26 -14.61
CA ALA A 169 4.92 -5.30 -15.47
C ALA A 169 3.47 -4.92 -15.83
N ASP A 170 3.18 -4.76 -17.11
CA ASP A 170 1.81 -4.44 -17.55
C ASP A 170 1.05 -5.72 -17.93
N LEU A 171 0.00 -6.04 -17.17
CA LEU A 171 -0.82 -7.23 -17.38
C LEU A 171 -2.28 -6.89 -17.75
N THR A 172 -2.56 -5.65 -18.19
CA THR A 172 -3.91 -5.23 -18.61
C THR A 172 -4.44 -6.11 -19.75
N ASP A 173 -3.67 -6.21 -20.83
CA ASP A 173 -4.15 -6.81 -22.08
C ASP A 173 -3.58 -8.20 -22.36
N SER A 174 -2.69 -8.71 -21.48
CA SER A 174 -2.01 -9.98 -21.68
C SER A 174 -2.34 -10.98 -20.56
N THR A 175 -2.73 -12.21 -20.94
CA THR A 175 -2.90 -13.34 -20.01
C THR A 175 -1.58 -13.79 -19.39
N SER A 176 -0.46 -13.52 -20.06
CA SER A 176 0.87 -13.78 -19.53
C SER A 176 1.91 -12.78 -20.03
N ALA A 177 2.82 -12.36 -19.17
CA ALA A 177 4.00 -11.57 -19.52
C ALA A 177 5.29 -12.31 -19.18
N ARG A 178 6.33 -12.07 -19.99
CA ARG A 178 7.70 -12.55 -19.75
C ARG A 178 8.64 -11.37 -19.59
N VAL A 179 9.45 -11.39 -18.54
CA VAL A 179 10.42 -10.32 -18.27
C VAL A 179 11.81 -10.88 -18.03
N ARG A 180 12.82 -10.20 -18.57
CA ARG A 180 14.22 -10.40 -18.22
C ARG A 180 14.65 -9.20 -17.39
N ILE A 181 15.07 -9.45 -16.15
CA ILE A 181 15.44 -8.40 -15.19
C ILE A 181 16.94 -8.44 -14.99
N VAL A 182 17.60 -7.31 -15.22
CA VAL A 182 19.03 -7.16 -14.97
C VAL A 182 19.22 -6.41 -13.66
N VAL A 183 19.82 -7.07 -12.68
CA VAL A 183 20.21 -6.45 -11.41
C VAL A 183 21.66 -6.01 -11.46
N ARG A 184 21.96 -4.90 -10.79
CA ARG A 184 23.33 -4.38 -10.68
C ARG A 184 23.91 -4.77 -9.34
N GLN A 185 25.15 -5.25 -9.32
CA GLN A 185 25.85 -5.46 -8.05
C GLN A 185 25.97 -4.14 -7.31
N PHE A 186 25.89 -4.23 -5.98
CA PHE A 186 26.12 -3.08 -5.12
C PHE A 186 27.61 -2.73 -5.21
N ALA A 187 27.94 -1.71 -5.99
CA ALA A 187 29.28 -1.14 -5.96
C ALA A 187 29.38 -0.39 -4.62
N GLY A 188 29.92 -1.05 -3.60
CA GLY A 188 30.38 -0.35 -2.40
C GLY A 188 31.21 0.86 -2.84
N GLN A 189 30.98 2.02 -2.22
CA GLN A 189 31.57 3.31 -2.58
C GLN A 189 33.03 3.17 -3.06
N ASN A 190 33.24 3.13 -4.36
CA ASN A 190 34.52 3.48 -4.95
C ASN A 190 34.41 4.96 -5.29
N LEU A 191 34.93 5.80 -4.38
CA LEU A 191 35.37 7.15 -4.71
C LEU A 191 36.60 7.04 -5.62
N GLY A 192 36.37 6.64 -6.87
CA GLY A 192 37.29 6.82 -7.98
C GLY A 192 36.62 7.79 -8.93
N LEU A 193 37.32 8.86 -9.30
CA LEU A 193 36.87 9.92 -10.19
C LEU A 193 36.01 9.36 -11.35
N VAL A 194 34.70 9.52 -11.24
CA VAL A 194 33.79 9.21 -12.35
C VAL A 194 33.87 10.40 -13.29
N VAL A 195 34.59 10.23 -14.40
CA VAL A 195 34.31 11.01 -15.60
C VAL A 195 32.83 10.78 -15.90
N VAL A 196 32.05 11.85 -15.76
CA VAL A 196 30.60 11.84 -15.90
C VAL A 196 30.24 11.63 -17.38
N ASN A 197 30.32 10.39 -17.87
CA ASN A 197 29.42 9.97 -18.93
C ASN A 197 28.10 9.69 -18.23
N ALA A 198 27.33 10.77 -18.02
CA ALA A 198 26.04 10.77 -17.37
C ALA A 198 25.19 9.62 -17.93
N LYS A 199 25.04 8.55 -17.12
CA LYS A 199 23.97 7.58 -17.31
C LYS A 199 22.69 8.36 -17.11
N ARG A 200 22.15 8.87 -18.23
CA ARG A 200 20.87 9.54 -18.28
C ARG A 200 19.87 8.62 -17.58
N GLY A 201 19.41 9.01 -16.39
CA GLY A 201 18.34 8.32 -15.68
C GLY A 201 17.11 8.17 -16.58
N SER A 202 16.12 7.39 -16.16
CA SER A 202 14.88 7.26 -16.95
C SER A 202 14.33 8.65 -17.35
N ALA A 203 13.66 8.77 -18.50
CA ALA A 203 13.10 10.06 -18.93
C ALA A 203 12.21 10.71 -17.85
N ARG A 204 11.53 9.87 -17.04
CA ARG A 204 10.75 10.30 -15.88
C ARG A 204 11.61 10.85 -14.74
N MET A 205 12.74 10.21 -14.44
CA MET A 205 13.72 10.72 -13.47
C MET A 205 14.29 12.07 -13.90
N GLN A 206 14.63 12.23 -15.18
CA GLN A 206 15.09 13.54 -15.70
C GLN A 206 13.99 14.60 -15.60
N GLY A 207 12.73 14.20 -15.84
CA GLY A 207 11.56 15.05 -15.61
C GLY A 207 11.47 15.53 -14.16
N PHE A 208 11.61 14.63 -13.19
CA PHE A 208 11.67 14.96 -11.77
C PHE A 208 12.82 15.93 -11.45
N LEU A 209 14.05 15.63 -11.87
CA LEU A 209 15.22 16.47 -11.59
C LEU A 209 15.03 17.88 -12.16
N SER A 210 14.52 18.01 -13.38
CA SER A 210 14.20 19.29 -14.01
C SER A 210 13.15 20.09 -13.21
N ARG A 211 12.14 19.41 -12.63
CA ARG A 211 11.14 20.07 -11.77
C ARG A 211 11.73 20.48 -10.42
N ALA A 212 12.56 19.63 -9.82
CA ALA A 212 13.23 19.90 -8.56
C ALA A 212 14.19 21.09 -8.66
N GLU A 213 14.92 21.20 -9.78
CA GLU A 213 15.84 22.30 -10.06
C GLU A 213 15.08 23.62 -10.31
N LYS A 214 14.07 23.60 -11.19
CA LYS A 214 13.36 24.82 -11.59
C LYS A 214 12.48 25.36 -10.47
N GLY A 215 11.84 24.46 -9.72
CA GLY A 215 10.71 24.81 -8.86
C GLY A 215 9.53 25.32 -9.70
N ASN A 216 8.31 24.95 -9.33
CA ASN A 216 7.12 25.49 -10.00
C ASN A 216 6.17 26.22 -9.03
N GLY A 217 6.53 26.32 -7.75
CA GLY A 217 5.69 26.90 -6.69
C GLY A 217 4.57 25.98 -6.18
N TRP A 218 4.32 24.84 -6.84
CA TRP A 218 3.26 23.89 -6.49
C TRP A 218 3.81 22.62 -5.80
N GLY A 219 4.94 22.13 -6.30
CA GLY A 219 5.61 20.92 -5.82
C GLY A 219 6.64 21.22 -4.73
N LYS A 220 6.82 20.25 -3.82
CA LYS A 220 7.93 20.19 -2.87
C LYS A 220 8.81 19.02 -3.22
N PHE A 221 10.10 19.26 -3.29
CA PHE A 221 11.06 18.29 -3.79
C PHE A 221 12.07 17.97 -2.69
N LEU A 222 12.36 16.69 -2.51
CA LEU A 222 13.51 16.20 -1.78
C LEU A 222 14.43 15.55 -2.81
N THR A 223 15.62 16.11 -3.00
CA THR A 223 16.67 15.47 -3.79
C THR A 223 17.32 14.34 -3.00
N GLU A 224 18.16 13.53 -3.66
CA GLU A 224 18.94 12.48 -3.00
C GLU A 224 19.73 13.03 -1.80
N GLU A 225 20.37 14.18 -1.96
CA GLU A 225 21.12 14.83 -0.88
C GLU A 225 20.20 15.24 0.29
N ASN A 226 18.98 15.70 0.01
CA ASN A 226 18.01 16.03 1.06
C ASN A 226 17.50 14.79 1.80
N ILE A 227 17.38 13.66 1.10
CA ILE A 227 16.96 12.37 1.67
C ILE A 227 18.06 11.83 2.57
N GLU A 228 19.30 11.82 2.09
CA GLU A 228 20.46 11.35 2.83
C GLU A 228 20.71 12.17 4.10
N ALA A 229 20.61 13.51 4.00
CA ALA A 229 20.77 14.42 5.14
C ALA A 229 19.71 14.24 6.24
N ARG A 230 18.57 13.59 5.94
CA ARG A 230 17.51 13.33 6.92
C ARG A 230 17.74 12.07 7.75
N HIS A 231 18.65 11.18 7.35
CA HIS A 231 18.93 9.91 8.03
C HIS A 231 17.64 9.13 8.39
N ALA A 232 16.67 9.12 7.47
CA ALA A 232 15.39 8.48 7.68
C ALA A 232 15.55 6.96 7.75
N ILE A 233 15.07 6.36 8.83
CA ILE A 233 15.02 4.89 8.99
C ILE A 233 13.86 4.32 8.18
N ARG A 234 12.74 5.05 8.12
CA ARG A 234 11.54 4.68 7.37
C ARG A 234 11.24 5.71 6.29
N THR A 235 10.63 5.28 5.19
CA THR A 235 10.26 6.20 4.10
C THR A 235 9.28 7.26 4.58
N SER A 236 8.36 6.91 5.47
CA SER A 236 7.42 7.83 6.08
C SER A 236 8.10 8.92 6.93
N ASP A 237 9.30 8.68 7.47
CA ASP A 237 10.06 9.70 8.24
C ASP A 237 10.47 10.89 7.36
N LEU A 238 10.67 10.67 6.05
CA LEU A 238 10.98 11.75 5.09
C LEU A 238 9.89 12.82 5.04
N PHE A 239 8.66 12.50 5.46
CA PHE A 239 7.49 13.35 5.33
C PHE A 239 7.09 14.08 6.63
N LEU A 240 7.68 13.75 7.78
CA LEU A 240 7.28 14.29 9.09
C LEU A 240 7.35 15.82 9.17
N ALA A 241 8.32 16.43 8.48
CA ALA A 241 8.52 17.88 8.44
C ALA A 241 7.99 18.55 7.16
N LEU A 242 7.27 17.83 6.30
CA LEU A 242 6.77 18.39 5.03
C LEU A 242 5.40 19.05 5.21
N PRO A 243 5.27 20.39 5.05
CA PRO A 243 3.98 21.04 5.27
C PRO A 243 2.92 20.56 4.28
N GLY A 244 1.73 20.21 4.79
CA GLY A 244 0.63 19.67 3.99
C GLY A 244 0.59 18.15 3.91
N VAL A 245 1.61 17.45 4.42
CA VAL A 245 1.62 16.00 4.58
C VAL A 245 1.50 15.64 6.05
N ARG A 246 0.67 14.65 6.37
CA ARG A 246 0.58 14.01 7.67
C ARG A 246 0.92 12.54 7.52
N VAL A 247 1.74 12.04 8.44
CA VAL A 247 2.10 10.62 8.55
C VAL A 247 1.21 9.99 9.60
N ASN A 248 0.41 9.00 9.21
CA ASN A 248 -0.40 8.20 10.12
C ASN A 248 0.17 6.79 10.19
N ARG A 249 0.62 6.39 11.38
CA ARG A 249 1.20 5.06 11.60
C ARG A 249 0.15 4.08 12.11
N ASN A 250 0.18 2.86 11.59
CA ASN A 250 -0.59 1.76 12.16
C ASN A 250 0.14 1.14 13.37
N ALA A 251 -0.48 0.15 14.02
CA ALA A 251 0.06 -0.54 15.19
C ALA A 251 1.42 -1.22 14.94
N PHE A 252 1.74 -1.54 13.68
CA PHE A 252 3.01 -2.14 13.26
C PHE A 252 4.06 -1.10 12.87
N GLY A 253 3.73 0.19 12.99
CA GLY A 253 4.62 1.30 12.69
C GLY A 253 4.72 1.66 11.20
N SER A 254 3.97 0.99 10.32
CA SER A 254 3.92 1.33 8.89
C SER A 254 3.09 2.60 8.67
N GLY A 255 3.69 3.57 7.98
CA GLY A 255 3.15 4.91 7.77
C GLY A 255 2.33 5.05 6.49
N THR A 256 1.18 5.71 6.59
CA THR A 256 0.40 6.20 5.45
C THR A 256 0.43 7.72 5.41
N LEU A 257 0.44 8.27 4.20
CA LEU A 257 0.47 9.71 3.95
C LEU A 257 -0.93 10.22 3.64
N THR A 258 -1.34 11.24 4.39
CA THR A 258 -2.59 11.96 4.17
C THR A 258 -2.35 13.46 4.06
N GLY A 259 -3.15 14.15 3.27
CA GLY A 259 -3.17 15.60 3.14
C GLY A 259 -4.15 16.27 4.10
N ARG A 260 -4.85 17.29 3.59
CA ARG A 260 -5.88 18.03 4.35
C ARG A 260 -7.06 17.12 4.69
N SER A 261 -7.65 17.36 5.85
CA SER A 261 -8.83 16.63 6.36
C SER A 261 -8.68 15.09 6.41
N GLY A 262 -7.44 14.58 6.54
CA GLY A 262 -7.18 13.14 6.59
C GLY A 262 -7.30 12.43 5.25
N CYS A 263 -7.43 13.15 4.14
CA CYS A 263 -7.56 12.51 2.83
C CYS A 263 -6.23 11.89 2.37
N ARG A 264 -6.25 10.64 1.90
CA ARG A 264 -5.05 9.88 1.55
C ARG A 264 -4.39 10.42 0.29
N LEU A 265 -3.08 10.65 0.34
CA LEU A 265 -2.32 11.09 -0.82
C LEU A 265 -2.18 9.93 -1.82
N ALA A 266 -2.26 10.25 -3.11
CA ALA A 266 -1.88 9.32 -4.16
C ALA A 266 -0.36 9.09 -4.10
N VAL A 267 0.09 7.84 -4.19
CA VAL A 267 1.53 7.49 -4.16
C VAL A 267 1.90 6.79 -5.45
N PHE A 268 3.02 7.21 -6.04
CA PHE A 268 3.59 6.62 -7.23
C PHE A 268 5.05 6.28 -7.00
N ILE A 269 5.51 5.15 -7.56
CA ILE A 269 6.93 4.79 -7.62
C ILE A 269 7.34 4.78 -9.09
N ASN A 270 8.32 5.61 -9.46
CA ASN A 270 8.79 5.76 -10.84
C ASN A 270 7.68 6.09 -11.85
N GLY A 271 6.65 6.83 -11.42
CA GLY A 271 5.47 7.17 -12.22
C GLY A 271 4.41 6.06 -12.29
N PHE A 272 4.56 4.97 -11.55
CA PHE A 272 3.57 3.90 -11.48
C PHE A 272 2.76 3.96 -10.18
N PRO A 273 1.44 3.81 -10.23
CA PRO A 273 0.60 3.84 -9.03
C PRO A 273 1.02 2.78 -8.02
N ALA A 274 1.28 3.21 -6.79
CA ALA A 274 1.67 2.37 -5.66
C ALA A 274 0.70 2.64 -4.50
N PRO A 275 -0.55 2.12 -4.58
CA PRO A 275 -1.61 2.49 -3.66
C PRO A 275 -1.27 2.11 -2.22
N GLN A 276 -1.40 3.08 -1.32
CA GLN A 276 -1.22 2.89 0.12
C GLN A 276 -2.41 2.08 0.69
N ARG A 277 -2.13 1.07 1.51
CA ARG A 277 -3.16 0.29 2.23
C ARG A 277 -3.08 0.56 3.73
N SER A 278 -4.17 0.28 4.47
CA SER A 278 -4.16 0.42 5.94
C SER A 278 -3.25 -0.60 6.63
N SER A 279 -3.11 -1.78 6.02
CA SER A 279 -2.25 -2.89 6.49
C SER A 279 -0.80 -2.79 6.02
N GLY A 280 -0.51 -1.94 5.04
CA GLY A 280 0.82 -1.77 4.45
C GLY A 280 0.93 -0.39 3.78
N GLY A 281 1.74 0.46 4.39
CA GLY A 281 1.93 1.85 4.04
C GLY A 281 3.16 2.08 3.17
N ILE A 282 3.59 3.32 3.06
CA ILE A 282 4.72 3.73 2.22
C ILE A 282 6.04 3.05 2.61
N ASP A 283 6.17 2.67 3.89
CA ASP A 283 7.35 2.01 4.46
C ASP A 283 7.56 0.59 3.91
N ASP A 284 6.50 -0.07 3.47
CA ASP A 284 6.55 -1.42 2.91
C ASP A 284 6.84 -1.39 1.39
N LEU A 285 6.52 -0.26 0.74
CA LEU A 285 6.62 -0.09 -0.70
C LEU A 285 8.06 0.18 -1.14
N VAL A 286 8.77 1.07 -0.44
CA VAL A 286 10.12 1.49 -0.80
C VAL A 286 10.96 1.79 0.43
N ASN A 287 12.26 1.50 0.37
CA ASN A 287 13.21 1.85 1.41
C ASN A 287 13.80 3.26 1.13
N PRO A 288 14.05 4.11 2.16
CA PRO A 288 14.65 5.42 1.96
C PRO A 288 15.96 5.39 1.17
N MET A 289 16.79 4.37 1.40
CA MET A 289 18.11 4.23 0.76
C MET A 289 18.03 3.93 -0.74
N ASP A 290 16.87 3.46 -1.21
CA ASP A 290 16.63 3.16 -2.62
C ASP A 290 16.15 4.39 -3.40
N LEU A 291 15.84 5.50 -2.71
CA LEU A 291 15.30 6.72 -3.32
C LEU A 291 16.43 7.65 -3.81
N ALA A 292 16.27 8.14 -5.04
CA ALA A 292 17.02 9.26 -5.59
C ALA A 292 16.24 10.59 -5.49
N GLY A 293 14.94 10.53 -5.17
CA GLY A 293 14.14 11.72 -5.02
C GLY A 293 12.70 11.48 -4.58
N VAL A 294 12.10 12.53 -4.02
CA VAL A 294 10.68 12.59 -3.67
C VAL A 294 10.10 13.91 -4.17
N GLU A 295 8.92 13.87 -4.79
CA GLU A 295 8.13 15.07 -5.06
C GLU A 295 6.73 14.98 -4.42
N VAL A 296 6.26 16.08 -3.85
CA VAL A 296 4.98 16.17 -3.15
C VAL A 296 4.17 17.35 -3.66
N TYR A 297 2.91 17.08 -4.00
CA TYR A 297 1.92 18.05 -4.41
C TYR A 297 0.74 17.98 -3.46
N ASN A 298 0.36 19.10 -2.83
CA ASN A 298 -0.73 19.13 -1.84
C ASN A 298 -2.15 19.21 -2.46
N GLY A 299 -2.25 19.06 -3.78
CA GLY A 299 -3.47 19.08 -4.58
C GLY A 299 -3.13 18.74 -6.04
N ILE A 300 -4.09 18.89 -6.96
CA ILE A 300 -3.91 18.54 -8.38
C ILE A 300 -3.09 19.58 -9.18
N GLY A 301 -2.97 20.81 -8.66
CA GLY A 301 -2.26 21.88 -9.33
C GLY A 301 -0.77 21.58 -9.47
N GLY A 302 -0.24 21.70 -10.68
CA GLY A 302 1.18 21.51 -10.98
C GLY A 302 1.67 20.06 -10.95
N VAL A 303 0.77 19.07 -10.79
CA VAL A 303 1.12 17.64 -10.84
C VAL A 303 1.48 17.25 -12.28
N PRO A 304 2.64 16.62 -12.52
CA PRO A 304 3.07 16.23 -13.86
C PRO A 304 2.28 15.02 -14.37
N ALA A 305 2.14 14.89 -15.69
CA ALA A 305 1.27 13.89 -16.32
C ALA A 305 1.59 12.43 -15.93
N GLU A 306 2.86 12.13 -15.66
CA GLU A 306 3.29 10.82 -15.17
C GLU A 306 2.81 10.48 -13.74
N LEU A 307 2.18 11.42 -13.05
CA LEU A 307 1.63 11.29 -11.70
C LEU A 307 0.11 11.59 -11.62
N THR A 308 -0.60 11.67 -12.76
CA THR A 308 -2.04 12.00 -12.82
C THR A 308 -2.94 10.82 -13.26
N GLY A 309 -2.39 9.60 -13.39
CA GLY A 309 -3.11 8.40 -13.85
C GLY A 309 -3.97 7.68 -12.78
N ALA A 310 -4.34 6.41 -13.05
CA ALA A 310 -5.14 5.57 -12.16
C ALA A 310 -4.55 5.53 -10.74
N GLY A 311 -5.25 6.11 -9.75
CA GLY A 311 -4.76 6.26 -8.38
C GLY A 311 -4.47 7.71 -7.95
N GLY A 312 -4.46 8.66 -8.90
CA GLY A 312 -4.50 10.09 -8.62
C GLY A 312 -5.81 10.49 -7.93
N ASN A 313 -5.75 11.54 -7.10
CA ASN A 313 -6.93 12.07 -6.41
C ASN A 313 -6.78 13.57 -6.14
N ASN A 314 -7.85 14.20 -5.65
CA ASN A 314 -7.86 15.63 -5.35
C ASN A 314 -7.14 15.99 -4.03
N CYS A 315 -6.58 15.00 -3.33
CA CYS A 315 -6.01 15.16 -2.00
C CYS A 315 -4.50 15.44 -2.01
N GLY A 316 -3.87 15.27 -3.18
CA GLY A 316 -2.46 15.48 -3.42
C GLY A 316 -1.75 14.20 -3.81
N THR A 317 -0.51 14.36 -4.26
CA THR A 317 0.27 13.32 -4.91
C THR A 317 1.70 13.29 -4.38
N VAL A 318 2.23 12.09 -4.19
CA VAL A 318 3.63 11.82 -3.83
C VAL A 318 4.25 10.96 -4.92
N GLY A 319 5.29 11.47 -5.57
CA GLY A 319 6.16 10.72 -6.47
C GLY A 319 7.42 10.26 -5.73
N LEU A 320 7.71 8.97 -5.78
CA LEU A 320 8.91 8.33 -5.23
C LEU A 320 9.77 7.85 -6.39
N TRP A 321 11.00 8.37 -6.47
CA TRP A 321 11.91 8.12 -7.58
C TRP A 321 13.09 7.29 -7.08
N THR A 322 13.33 6.12 -7.67
CA THR A 322 14.39 5.19 -7.21
C THR A 322 15.68 5.31 -8.04
N LYS A 323 16.81 4.92 -7.45
CA LYS A 323 18.15 4.86 -8.08
C LYS A 323 18.25 3.81 -9.20
#